data_AF-A0A9W7IDM5-F1
#
_entry.id   AF-A0A9W7IDM5-F1
#
_cell.length_a   1.000
_cell.length_b   1.000
_cell.length_c   1.000
_cell.angle_alpha   90.00
_cell.angle_beta   90.00
_cell.angle_gamma   90.00
#
_symmetry.space_group_name_H-M   'P 1'
#
loop_
_entity.id
_entity.type
_entity.pdbx_description
1 polymer ?
#
loop_
_entity_poly.entity_id
_entity_poly.type
_entity_poly.pdbx_seq_one_letter_code
_entity_poly.pdbx_strand_id
1 'polypeptide(L)'
;MVIVIQSESSSWESHLQCNGKSLLWDLRRPIKPALAVVSKHLAGLLPLQFIYSHAHGTAIEDWIWSVGCSPFSITSQGWQISKFQSDTIARSYIITTLDESIKLVNSAVHLLLRERTTEKTFKPF
;
A
#
# COMPACT_ATOMS: atom_id res chain seq x y z
N MET A 1 6.59 -2.72 -10.90
CA MET A 1 7.50 -1.75 -11.52
C MET A 1 7.05 -0.35 -11.15
N VAL A 2 7.98 0.51 -10.72
CA VAL A 2 7.71 1.92 -10.43
C VAL A 2 8.52 2.77 -11.41
N ILE A 3 7.87 3.75 -12.04
CA ILE A 3 8.50 4.71 -12.94
C ILE A 3 8.32 6.10 -12.34
N VAL A 4 9.41 6.83 -12.19
CA VAL A 4 9.43 8.20 -11.67
C VAL A 4 9.90 9.11 -12.79
N ILE A 5 9.12 10.16 -13.07
CA ILE A 5 9.38 11.10 -14.15
C ILE A 5 9.54 12.49 -13.54
N GLN A 6 10.60 13.19 -13.91
CA GLN A 6 10.81 14.59 -13.58
C GLN A 6 10.46 15.45 -14.79
N SER A 7 9.72 16.53 -14.59
CA SER A 7 9.38 17.46 -15.67
C SER A 7 10.34 18.65 -15.72
N GLU A 8 10.40 19.31 -16.87
CA GLU A 8 11.15 20.56 -17.03
C GLU A 8 10.45 21.73 -16.31
N SER A 9 9.12 21.79 -16.35
CA SER A 9 8.36 22.74 -15.55
C SER A 9 8.60 22.50 -14.05
N SER A 10 8.71 23.58 -13.28
CA SER A 10 8.96 23.49 -11.83
C SER A 10 7.74 23.01 -11.05
N SER A 11 6.57 23.45 -11.49
CA SER A 11 5.33 23.27 -10.75
C SER A 11 4.14 23.12 -11.67
N TRP A 12 3.11 22.45 -11.18
CA TRP A 12 1.81 22.34 -11.83
C TRP A 12 0.69 22.69 -10.86
N GLU A 13 -0.31 23.41 -11.35
CA GLU A 13 -1.50 23.74 -10.56
C GLU A 13 -2.40 22.53 -10.42
N SER A 14 -2.60 22.09 -9.19
CA SER A 14 -3.52 20.98 -8.91
C SER A 14 -4.97 21.43 -8.88
N HIS A 15 -5.89 20.46 -8.93
CA HIS A 15 -7.33 20.69 -8.78
C HIS A 15 -7.74 21.11 -7.35
N LEU A 16 -6.82 21.10 -6.40
CA LEU A 16 -7.09 21.43 -5.01
C LEU A 16 -6.65 22.86 -4.70
N GLN A 17 -7.44 23.54 -3.87
CA GLN A 17 -7.20 24.92 -3.48
C GLN A 17 -7.15 25.05 -1.95
N CYS A 18 -6.32 25.96 -1.47
CA CYS A 18 -6.26 26.38 -0.08
C CYS A 18 -6.36 27.91 -0.03
N ASN A 19 -7.33 28.45 0.71
CA ASN A 19 -7.58 29.89 0.82
C ASN A 19 -7.72 30.60 -0.55
N GLY A 20 -8.42 29.96 -1.49
CA GLY A 20 -8.65 30.49 -2.83
C GLY A 20 -7.44 30.46 -3.76
N LYS A 21 -6.34 29.79 -3.38
CA LYS A 21 -5.14 29.60 -4.21
C LYS A 21 -4.95 28.12 -4.53
N SER A 22 -4.65 27.80 -5.79
CA SER A 22 -4.32 26.45 -6.22
C SER A 22 -3.06 25.94 -5.51
N LEU A 23 -3.13 24.70 -5.03
CA LEU A 23 -1.96 24.00 -4.49
C LEU A 23 -1.05 23.59 -5.65
N LEU A 24 0.23 23.93 -5.55
CA LEU A 24 1.24 23.61 -6.55
C LEU A 24 1.90 22.27 -6.25
N TRP A 25 1.95 21.39 -7.25
CA TRP A 25 2.75 20.17 -7.21
C TRP A 25 4.17 20.45 -7.66
N ASP A 26 5.16 19.96 -6.90
CA ASP A 26 6.57 20.05 -7.28
C ASP A 26 6.89 18.94 -8.30
N LEU A 27 7.21 19.35 -9.53
CA LEU A 27 7.56 18.42 -10.62
C LEU A 27 9.08 18.25 -10.77
N ARG A 28 9.89 19.06 -10.09
CA ARG A 28 11.35 19.03 -10.14
C ARG A 28 11.94 18.08 -9.10
N ARG A 29 11.27 17.89 -7.96
CA ARG A 29 11.70 16.97 -6.90
C ARG A 29 10.66 15.88 -6.66
N PRO A 30 10.59 14.86 -7.53
CA PRO A 30 9.58 13.81 -7.43
C PRO A 30 9.86 12.78 -6.31
N ILE A 31 10.54 13.16 -5.23
CA ILE A 31 10.85 12.28 -4.09
C ILE A 31 9.57 11.84 -3.38
N LYS A 32 8.67 12.80 -3.14
CA LYS A 32 7.38 12.56 -2.50
C LYS A 32 6.51 11.55 -3.27
N PRO A 33 6.21 11.77 -4.57
CA PRO A 33 5.43 10.80 -5.35
C PRO A 33 6.19 9.48 -5.54
N ALA A 34 7.52 9.50 -5.67
CA ALA A 34 8.31 8.27 -5.73
C ALA A 34 8.13 7.41 -4.48
N LEU A 35 8.26 8.00 -3.28
CA LEU A 35 8.05 7.30 -2.02
C LEU A 35 6.62 6.78 -1.90
N ALA A 36 5.61 7.59 -2.23
CA ALA A 36 4.21 7.16 -2.21
C ALA A 36 3.98 5.93 -3.10
N VAL A 37 4.46 5.95 -4.35
CA VAL A 37 4.27 4.87 -5.31
C VAL A 37 5.09 3.63 -4.93
N VAL A 38 6.32 3.79 -4.44
CA VAL A 38 7.14 2.67 -3.95
C VAL A 38 6.50 1.99 -2.74
N SER A 39 6.05 2.76 -1.75
CA SER A 39 5.36 2.21 -0.57
C SER A 39 4.06 1.51 -0.96
N LYS A 40 3.29 2.05 -1.91
CA LYS A 40 2.10 1.38 -2.45
C LYS A 40 2.45 0.09 -3.18
N HIS A 41 3.48 0.10 -4.01
CA HIS A 41 3.85 -1.05 -4.83
C HIS A 41 4.46 -2.20 -4.02
N LEU A 42 5.34 -1.90 -3.08
CA LEU A 42 6.04 -2.92 -2.28
C LEU A 42 5.19 -3.42 -1.10
N ALA A 43 4.47 -2.53 -0.43
CA ALA A 43 3.82 -2.85 0.83
C ALA A 43 2.29 -2.74 0.77
N GLY A 44 1.71 -2.39 -0.37
CA GLY A 44 0.27 -2.19 -0.48
C GLY A 44 -0.24 -0.97 0.30
N LEU A 45 0.63 -0.02 0.66
CA LEU A 45 0.21 1.15 1.44
C LEU A 45 -0.69 2.06 0.57
N LEU A 46 -1.97 2.15 0.94
CA LEU A 46 -2.96 2.96 0.24
C LEU A 46 -2.93 4.42 0.72
N PRO A 47 -3.33 5.38 -0.14
CA PRO A 47 -3.55 6.75 0.29
C PRO A 47 -4.55 6.79 1.45
N LEU A 48 -4.12 7.33 2.58
CA LEU A 48 -4.88 7.31 3.84
C LEU A 48 -6.19 8.11 3.79
N GLN A 49 -6.38 8.93 2.76
CA GLN A 49 -7.63 9.65 2.54
C GLN A 49 -8.79 8.72 2.18
N PHE A 50 -8.54 7.52 1.64
CA PHE A 50 -9.62 6.59 1.29
C PHE A 50 -9.85 5.61 2.43
N ILE A 51 -11.01 5.73 3.10
CA ILE A 51 -11.39 4.90 4.24
C ILE A 51 -12.73 4.22 3.94
N TYR A 52 -12.90 2.98 4.40
CA TYR A 52 -14.21 2.31 4.31
C TYR A 52 -15.07 2.64 5.52
N SER A 53 -16.26 3.20 5.29
CA SER A 53 -17.24 3.48 6.35
C SER A 53 -18.21 2.31 6.50
N HIS A 54 -18.09 1.56 7.60
CA HIS A 54 -19.03 0.47 7.89
C HIS A 54 -20.48 0.94 8.07
N ALA A 55 -20.67 2.14 8.64
CA ALA A 55 -22.00 2.72 8.84
C ALA A 55 -22.72 3.02 7.51
N HIS A 56 -21.96 3.43 6.48
CA HIS A 56 -22.49 3.81 5.18
C HIS A 56 -22.28 2.73 4.09
N GLY A 57 -21.62 1.61 4.43
CA GLY A 57 -21.32 0.52 3.50
C GLY A 57 -20.53 0.95 2.26
N THR A 58 -19.78 2.05 2.33
CA THR A 58 -19.15 2.70 1.18
C THR A 58 -17.77 3.25 1.52
N ALA A 59 -16.93 3.41 0.50
CA ALA A 59 -15.67 4.13 0.63
C ALA A 59 -15.96 5.64 0.73
N ILE A 60 -15.34 6.30 1.70
CA ILE A 60 -15.44 7.73 1.95
C ILE A 60 -14.04 8.35 1.93
N GLU A 61 -14.00 9.66 1.66
CA GLU A 61 -12.77 10.45 1.70
C GLU A 61 -12.63 11.15 3.05
N ASP A 62 -11.59 10.78 3.81
CA ASP A 62 -11.18 11.45 5.03
C ASP A 62 -9.99 12.39 4.74
N TRP A 63 -10.32 13.66 4.56
CA TRP A 63 -9.36 14.72 4.24
C TRP A 63 -8.40 15.04 5.39
N ILE A 64 -8.62 14.53 6.61
CA ILE A 64 -7.67 14.68 7.73
C ILE A 64 -6.29 14.10 7.37
N TRP A 65 -6.25 13.08 6.52
CA TRP A 65 -4.99 12.48 6.07
C TRP A 65 -4.37 13.15 4.84
N SER A 66 -5.03 14.17 4.29
CA SER A 66 -4.49 15.00 3.20
C SER A 66 -3.53 16.08 3.72
N VAL A 67 -3.39 16.24 5.03
CA VAL A 67 -2.47 17.19 5.69
C VAL A 67 -1.29 16.49 6.38
N GLY A 68 -0.27 17.25 6.80
CA GLY A 68 0.86 16.75 7.58
C GLY A 68 2.02 16.17 6.77
N CYS A 69 3.10 15.76 7.44
CA CYS A 69 4.36 15.36 6.80
C CYS A 69 4.36 13.90 6.32
N SER A 70 3.55 13.58 5.31
CA SER A 70 3.40 12.22 4.76
C SER A 70 3.51 12.20 3.23
N PRO A 71 4.08 11.14 2.62
CA PRO A 71 4.16 11.05 1.16
C PRO A 71 2.80 11.05 0.45
N PHE A 72 1.72 10.67 1.15
CA PHE A 72 0.35 10.68 0.61
C PHE A 72 -0.43 11.96 0.93
N SER A 73 0.13 12.89 1.72
CA SER A 73 -0.53 14.17 1.99
C SER A 73 -0.51 15.03 0.72
N ILE A 74 -1.65 15.57 0.30
CA ILE A 74 -1.70 16.40 -0.91
C ILE A 74 -1.41 17.88 -0.61
N THR A 75 -1.65 18.32 0.63
CA THR A 75 -1.53 19.73 1.03
C THR A 75 -0.16 20.10 1.61
N SER A 76 0.71 19.13 1.87
CA SER A 76 2.06 19.35 2.37
C SER A 76 3.12 18.98 1.33
N GLN A 77 4.36 19.43 1.55
CA GLN A 77 5.52 18.97 0.77
C GLN A 77 6.31 17.85 1.48
N GLY A 78 5.92 17.46 2.70
CA GLY A 78 6.64 16.43 3.45
C GLY A 78 6.46 15.03 2.86
N TRP A 79 7.45 14.16 3.03
CA TRP A 79 7.47 12.78 2.52
C TRP A 79 7.94 11.76 3.56
N GLN A 80 7.85 12.09 4.85
CA GLN A 80 8.28 11.20 5.92
C GLN A 80 7.28 10.06 6.12
N ILE A 81 7.78 8.84 6.35
CA ILE A 81 6.95 7.70 6.70
C ILE A 81 6.69 7.74 8.20
N SER A 82 5.41 7.80 8.58
CA SER A 82 5.03 7.81 9.99
C SER A 82 5.16 6.41 10.61
N LYS A 83 5.24 6.34 11.94
CA LYS A 83 5.21 5.04 12.66
C LYS A 83 3.94 4.23 12.33
N PHE A 84 2.81 4.90 12.15
CA PHE A 84 1.55 4.27 11.75
C PHE A 84 1.66 3.62 10.36
N GLN A 85 2.28 4.31 9.39
CA GLN A 85 2.53 3.76 8.06
C GLN A 85 3.50 2.59 8.11
N SER A 86 4.57 2.69 8.91
CA SER A 86 5.51 1.59 9.12
C SER A 86 4.84 0.35 9.70
N ASP A 87 3.98 0.51 10.72
CA ASP A 87 3.20 -0.60 11.30
C ASP A 87 2.25 -1.22 10.27
N THR A 88 1.57 -0.40 9.48
CA THR A 88 0.68 -0.87 8.40
C THR A 88 1.45 -1.68 7.35
N ILE A 89 2.64 -1.21 6.96
CA ILE A 89 3.54 -1.93 6.04
C ILE A 89 3.94 -3.29 6.64
N ALA A 90 4.34 -3.33 7.91
CA ALA A 90 4.72 -4.57 8.59
C ALA A 90 3.57 -5.58 8.62
N ARG A 91 2.34 -5.14 8.95
CA ARG A 91 1.14 -5.99 8.92
C ARG A 91 0.84 -6.53 7.53
N SER A 92 1.02 -5.73 6.49
CA SER A 92 0.83 -6.14 5.10
C SER A 92 1.75 -7.30 4.71
N TYR A 93 3.03 -7.23 5.13
CA TYR A 93 3.97 -8.34 4.95
C TYR A 93 3.55 -9.59 5.72
N ILE A 94 3.12 -9.47 6.98
CA ILE A 94 2.64 -10.61 7.76
C ILE A 94 1.46 -11.30 7.04
N ILE A 95 0.47 -10.53 6.58
CA ILE A 95 -0.69 -11.06 5.85
C ILE A 95 -0.24 -11.76 4.56
N THR A 96 0.68 -11.17 3.81
CA THR A 96 1.20 -11.77 2.57
C THR A 96 1.90 -13.10 2.83
N THR A 97 2.78 -13.16 3.85
CA THR A 97 3.47 -14.40 4.22
C THR A 97 2.52 -15.49 4.70
N LEU A 98 1.45 -15.11 5.40
CA LEU A 98 0.40 -16.04 5.83
C LEU A 98 -0.35 -16.61 4.62
N ASP A 99 -0.72 -15.77 3.65
CA ASP A 99 -1.41 -16.18 2.43
C ASP A 99 -0.55 -17.13 1.58
N GLU A 100 0.75 -16.85 1.45
CA GLU A 100 1.71 -17.75 0.80
C GLU A 100 1.83 -19.09 1.52
N SER A 101 1.88 -19.07 2.85
CA SER A 101 1.94 -20.28 3.67
C SER A 101 0.69 -21.14 3.50
N ILE A 102 -0.50 -20.52 3.48
CA ILE A 102 -1.76 -21.21 3.22
C ILE A 102 -1.77 -21.84 1.83
N LYS A 103 -1.30 -21.13 0.80
CA LYS A 103 -1.18 -21.66 -0.57
C LYS A 103 -0.26 -22.88 -0.62
N LEU A 104 0.89 -22.84 0.06
CA LEU A 104 1.81 -23.97 0.13
C LEU A 104 1.18 -25.18 0.83
N VAL A 105 0.56 -24.98 1.99
CA VAL A 105 -0.12 -26.06 2.72
C VAL A 105 -1.24 -26.67 1.87
N ASN A 106 -2.07 -25.84 1.25
CA ASN A 106 -3.14 -26.32 0.37
C ASN A 106 -2.59 -27.09 -0.84
N SER A 107 -1.46 -26.65 -1.42
CA SER A 107 -0.81 -27.38 -2.51
C SER A 107 -0.34 -28.77 -2.05
N ALA A 108 0.21 -28.88 -0.84
CA ALA A 108 0.62 -30.16 -0.26
C ALA A 108 -0.59 -31.06 0.02
N VAL A 109 -1.69 -30.52 0.56
CA VAL A 109 -2.94 -31.26 0.76
C VAL A 109 -3.47 -31.80 -0.58
N HIS A 110 -3.46 -30.99 -1.63
CA HIS A 110 -3.90 -31.42 -2.96
C HIS A 110 -3.02 -32.53 -3.55
N LEU A 111 -1.71 -32.53 -3.27
CA LEU A 111 -0.82 -33.63 -3.66
C LEU A 111 -1.12 -34.89 -2.85
N LEU A 112 -1.26 -34.78 -1.54
CA LEU A 112 -1.55 -35.90 -0.65
C LEU A 112 -2.89 -36.58 -0.95
N LEU A 113 -3.91 -35.83 -1.39
CA LEU A 113 -5.19 -36.39 -1.82
C LEU A 113 -5.08 -37.35 -3.02
N ARG A 114 -4.03 -37.22 -3.84
CA ARG A 114 -3.79 -38.10 -5.00
C ARG A 114 -2.97 -39.34 -4.63
N GLU A 115 -2.30 -39.34 -3.48
CA GLU A 115 -1.47 -40.45 -3.05
C GLU A 115 -2.29 -41.54 -2.38
N ARG A 116 -2.04 -42.79 -2.77
CA ARG A 116 -2.69 -43.95 -2.16
C ARG A 116 -1.88 -44.37 -0.94
N THR A 117 -2.51 -44.37 0.23
CA THR A 117 -1.86 -44.81 1.47
C THR A 117 -1.54 -46.30 1.41
N THR A 118 -0.26 -46.64 1.33
CA THR A 118 0.26 -48.01 1.50
C THR A 118 1.19 -48.09 2.70
N GLU A 119 1.40 -49.29 3.24
CA GLU A 119 2.28 -49.57 4.38
C GLU A 119 3.74 -49.11 4.13
N LYS A 120 4.18 -49.06 2.86
CA LYS A 120 5.50 -48.54 2.48
C LYS A 120 5.59 -47.01 2.56
N THR A 121 4.49 -46.32 2.33
CA THR A 121 4.39 -44.85 2.29
C THR A 121 3.96 -44.22 3.61
N PHE A 122 3.27 -44.96 4.48
CA PHE A 122 2.82 -44.47 5.78
C PHE A 122 3.37 -45.37 6.89
N LYS A 123 4.47 -44.96 7.52
CA LYS A 123 4.95 -45.56 8.76
C LYS A 123 4.36 -44.78 9.93
N PRO A 124 3.48 -45.36 10.76
CA PRO A 124 3.11 -44.75 12.02
C PRO A 124 4.37 -44.66 12.90
N PHE A 125 4.56 -43.49 13.52
CA PHE A 125 5.66 -43.23 14.44
C PHE A 125 5.61 -44.16 15.66
#